data_AF-A0A6A5H5N7-F1
#
_entry.id   AF-A0A6A5H5N7-F1
#
_cell.length_a   1.000
_cell.length_b   1.000
_cell.length_c   1.000
_cell.angle_alpha   90.00
_cell.angle_beta   90.00
_cell.angle_gamma   90.00
#
_symmetry.space_group_name_H-M   'P 1'
#
loop_
_entity.id
_entity.type
_entity.pdbx_description
1 polymer ?
#
loop_
_entity_poly.entity_id
_entity_poly.type
_entity_poly.pdbx_seq_one_letter_code
_entity_poly.pdbx_strand_id
1 'polypeptide(L)'
;MYRLLVKGLKQVVQIVDDDVTEFLVGEEMNNIKILNDDSESLSILVDSNGKLSYIGEFNGVKKRLKEEGIDMEKLKVIDSKGGIAIPGFVDGHSHPVFAGDRVHEFAMKLAGATYMEISKKMLRSGTTTLEAKSGYGLNVDAEMKMLRVLSTENPSIPLEVSATFCGAHAVPKGSTEAEQTRMICDELIPKIEAEKRNGGLRNVENIDVFCEKGVFEVESSQKILKRGQEAGMAVNFHAEELKYIGGVEMGAKIGVSFIHFL
;
A
#
# COMPACT_ATOMS: atom_id res chain seq x y z
N MET A 1 -9.28 -17.80 20.56
CA MET A 1 -10.74 -17.58 20.54
C MET A 1 -11.12 -17.02 19.18
N TYR A 2 -12.19 -17.51 18.56
CA TYR A 2 -12.59 -17.16 17.19
C TYR A 2 -13.72 -16.12 17.16
N ARG A 3 -13.77 -15.28 16.11
CA ARG A 3 -14.83 -14.26 15.96
C ARG A 3 -15.75 -14.46 14.76
N LEU A 4 -15.23 -15.03 13.67
CA LEU A 4 -15.93 -15.12 12.40
C LEU A 4 -15.65 -16.47 11.73
N LEU A 5 -16.70 -17.08 11.20
CA LEU A 5 -16.65 -18.22 10.31
C LEU A 5 -17.33 -17.83 8.99
N VAL A 6 -16.61 -17.94 7.88
CA VAL A 6 -17.19 -17.92 6.53
C VAL A 6 -17.26 -19.37 6.05
N LYS A 7 -18.44 -19.84 5.65
CA LYS A 7 -18.66 -21.22 5.16
C LYS A 7 -19.38 -21.22 3.81
N GLY A 8 -19.47 -22.39 3.18
CA GLY A 8 -20.22 -22.53 1.93
C GLY A 8 -19.43 -22.07 0.70
N LEU A 9 -18.11 -21.92 0.79
CA LEU A 9 -17.28 -21.43 -0.30
C LEU A 9 -17.03 -22.58 -1.30
N LYS A 10 -17.08 -22.26 -2.60
CA LYS A 10 -16.65 -23.20 -3.66
C LYS A 10 -15.18 -23.01 -4.04
N GLN A 11 -14.62 -21.84 -3.76
CA GLN A 11 -13.25 -21.51 -4.11
C GLN A 11 -12.65 -20.51 -3.12
N VAL A 12 -11.38 -20.72 -2.76
CA VAL A 12 -10.58 -19.77 -1.99
C VAL A 12 -9.24 -19.55 -2.69
N VAL A 13 -8.96 -18.29 -3.05
CA VAL A 13 -7.67 -17.88 -3.61
C VAL A 13 -6.77 -17.44 -2.46
N GLN A 14 -5.57 -18.04 -2.36
CA GLN A 14 -4.61 -17.76 -1.28
C GLN A 14 -3.35 -17.06 -1.77
N ILE A 15 -3.11 -17.03 -3.08
CA ILE A 15 -1.85 -16.62 -3.72
C ILE A 15 -0.72 -17.63 -3.45
N VAL A 16 -0.39 -17.88 -2.18
CA VAL A 16 0.57 -18.90 -1.70
C VAL A 16 -0.06 -19.72 -0.55
N ASP A 17 0.52 -20.86 -0.17
CA ASP A 17 0.07 -21.70 0.96
C ASP A 17 1.18 -22.05 1.97
N ASP A 18 2.28 -21.32 1.94
CA ASP A 18 3.39 -21.43 2.87
C ASP A 18 3.64 -20.08 3.58
N ASP A 19 4.45 -20.10 4.64
CA ASP A 19 4.78 -18.95 5.48
C ASP A 19 6.16 -18.34 5.18
N VAL A 20 6.81 -18.77 4.09
CA VAL A 20 8.17 -18.35 3.74
C VAL A 20 8.25 -17.56 2.43
N THR A 21 7.30 -17.76 1.51
CA THR A 21 7.21 -17.07 0.24
C THR A 21 6.61 -15.68 0.43
N GLU A 22 7.44 -14.65 0.29
CA GLU A 22 7.00 -13.25 0.40
C GLU A 22 6.32 -12.73 -0.87
N PHE A 23 6.81 -13.12 -2.05
CA PHE A 23 6.31 -12.67 -3.34
C PHE A 23 6.65 -13.69 -4.45
N LEU A 24 5.82 -13.72 -5.50
CA LEU A 24 6.02 -14.55 -6.70
C LEU A 24 6.68 -13.71 -7.80
N VAL A 25 7.66 -14.27 -8.52
CA VAL A 25 8.38 -13.57 -9.60
C VAL A 25 8.36 -14.34 -10.92
N GLY A 26 8.30 -13.61 -12.03
CA GLY A 26 8.41 -14.20 -13.37
C GLY A 26 7.35 -15.27 -13.65
N GLU A 27 7.77 -16.46 -14.06
CA GLU A 27 6.85 -17.56 -14.39
C GLU A 27 6.02 -18.04 -13.20
N GLU A 28 6.50 -17.85 -11.96
CA GLU A 28 5.78 -18.23 -10.73
C GLU A 28 4.46 -17.46 -10.57
N MET A 29 4.36 -16.26 -11.13
CA MET A 29 3.12 -15.45 -11.11
C MET A 29 1.95 -16.13 -11.82
N ASN A 30 2.22 -17.10 -12.70
CA ASN A 30 1.17 -17.91 -13.36
C ASN A 30 0.64 -19.03 -12.45
N ASN A 31 1.28 -19.30 -11.32
CA ASN A 31 1.04 -20.46 -10.47
C ASN A 31 0.60 -20.03 -9.06
N ILE A 32 -0.56 -19.37 -8.97
CA ILE A 32 -1.14 -19.01 -7.67
C ILE A 32 -1.86 -20.18 -7.01
N LYS A 33 -1.85 -20.22 -5.68
CA LYS A 33 -2.59 -21.22 -4.93
C LYS A 33 -4.08 -20.92 -4.88
N ILE A 34 -4.86 -21.90 -5.34
CA ILE A 34 -6.32 -21.89 -5.31
C ILE A 34 -6.82 -23.21 -4.73
N LEU A 35 -7.73 -23.14 -3.77
CA LEU A 35 -8.54 -24.28 -3.31
C LEU A 35 -9.86 -24.26 -4.05
N ASN A 36 -10.23 -25.39 -4.67
CA ASN A 36 -11.50 -25.57 -5.37
C ASN A 36 -12.27 -26.73 -4.75
N ASP A 37 -13.57 -26.57 -4.61
CA ASP A 37 -14.45 -27.61 -4.09
C ASP A 37 -15.88 -27.42 -4.62
N ASP A 38 -16.28 -28.32 -5.52
CA ASP A 38 -17.62 -28.33 -6.11
C ASP A 38 -18.72 -28.69 -5.10
N SER A 39 -18.35 -29.23 -3.92
CA SER A 39 -19.29 -29.53 -2.85
C SER A 39 -19.59 -28.35 -1.92
N GLU A 40 -19.01 -27.17 -2.20
CA GLU A 40 -19.19 -25.93 -1.44
C GLU A 40 -18.83 -26.07 0.05
N SER A 41 -17.88 -26.94 0.40
CA SER A 41 -17.52 -27.23 1.79
C SER A 41 -16.41 -26.33 2.33
N LEU A 42 -15.75 -25.53 1.48
CA LEU A 42 -14.65 -24.67 1.93
C LEU A 42 -15.15 -23.59 2.91
N SER A 43 -14.28 -23.30 3.87
CA SER A 43 -14.54 -22.44 5.00
C SER A 43 -13.28 -21.69 5.41
N ILE A 44 -13.47 -20.48 5.95
CA ILE A 44 -12.43 -19.63 6.52
C ILE A 44 -12.81 -19.34 7.97
N LEU A 45 -11.89 -19.61 8.89
CA LEU A 45 -12.03 -19.31 10.31
C LEU A 45 -11.11 -18.15 10.69
N VAL A 46 -11.67 -17.14 11.33
CA VAL A 46 -10.96 -15.92 11.71
C VAL A 46 -10.93 -15.80 13.24
N ASP A 47 -9.74 -15.55 13.77
CA ASP A 47 -9.52 -15.39 15.21
C ASP A 47 -10.07 -14.05 15.74
N SER A 48 -10.04 -13.86 17.06
CA SER A 48 -10.48 -12.63 17.71
C SER A 48 -9.72 -11.37 17.29
N ASN A 49 -8.47 -11.50 16.82
CA ASN A 49 -7.63 -10.41 16.35
C ASN A 49 -7.87 -10.05 14.88
N GLY A 50 -8.69 -10.83 14.18
CA GLY A 50 -8.97 -10.64 12.76
C GLY A 50 -7.99 -11.35 11.83
N LYS A 51 -7.14 -12.22 12.33
CA LYS A 51 -6.24 -13.05 11.52
C LYS A 51 -6.93 -14.32 11.05
N LEU A 52 -6.58 -14.77 9.86
CA LEU A 52 -7.03 -16.06 9.34
C LEU A 52 -6.35 -17.17 10.17
N SER A 53 -7.15 -17.98 10.85
CA SER A 53 -6.65 -19.08 11.66
C SER A 53 -6.76 -20.43 10.95
N TYR A 54 -7.66 -20.55 9.98
CA TYR A 54 -7.81 -21.76 9.18
C TYR A 54 -8.51 -21.46 7.85
N ILE A 55 -8.05 -22.14 6.79
CA ILE A 55 -8.69 -22.20 5.49
C ILE A 55 -8.75 -23.68 5.09
N GLY A 56 -9.92 -24.16 4.67
CA GLY A 56 -10.10 -25.55 4.23
C GLY A 56 -11.53 -26.02 4.41
N GLU A 57 -11.75 -27.32 4.44
CA GLU A 57 -13.09 -27.90 4.55
C GLU A 57 -13.78 -27.57 5.90
N PHE A 58 -15.11 -27.47 5.87
CA PHE A 58 -15.93 -27.20 7.05
C PHE A 58 -15.75 -28.25 8.18
N ASN A 59 -15.45 -29.50 7.84
CA ASN A 59 -15.15 -30.53 8.84
C ASN A 59 -13.86 -30.22 9.62
N GLY A 60 -12.87 -29.61 8.97
CA GLY A 60 -11.65 -29.11 9.63
C GLY A 60 -11.96 -28.03 10.66
N VAL A 61 -12.88 -27.11 10.35
CA VAL A 61 -13.37 -26.11 11.30
C VAL A 61 -14.03 -26.77 12.51
N LYS A 62 -14.97 -27.72 12.29
CA LYS A 62 -15.66 -28.42 13.39
C LYS A 62 -14.68 -29.12 14.33
N LYS A 63 -13.66 -29.77 13.77
CA LYS A 63 -12.62 -30.44 14.55
C LYS A 63 -11.90 -29.47 15.47
N ARG A 64 -11.42 -28.34 14.95
CA ARG A 64 -10.71 -27.30 15.72
C ARG A 64 -11.59 -26.68 16.82
N LEU A 65 -12.83 -26.31 16.49
CA LEU A 65 -13.76 -25.76 17.47
C LEU A 65 -14.02 -26.74 18.62
N LYS A 66 -14.19 -28.03 18.30
CA LYS A 66 -14.36 -29.09 19.32
C LYS A 66 -13.11 -29.25 20.19
N GLU A 67 -11.93 -29.26 19.60
CA GLU A 67 -10.65 -29.40 20.32
C GLU A 67 -10.41 -28.23 21.29
N GLU A 68 -10.82 -27.02 20.92
CA GLU A 68 -10.71 -25.82 21.77
C GLU A 68 -11.93 -25.58 22.68
N GLY A 69 -12.95 -26.45 22.65
CA GLY A 69 -14.17 -26.29 23.44
C GLY A 69 -14.98 -25.04 23.09
N ILE A 70 -14.87 -24.56 21.85
CA ILE A 70 -15.55 -23.35 21.37
C ILE A 70 -16.87 -23.75 20.70
N ASP A 71 -17.95 -23.16 21.18
CA ASP A 71 -19.26 -23.30 20.56
C ASP A 71 -19.37 -22.43 19.30
N MET A 72 -19.84 -23.03 18.20
CA MET A 72 -20.06 -22.35 16.93
C MET A 72 -21.09 -21.22 17.04
N GLU A 73 -22.05 -21.32 17.97
CA GLU A 73 -23.07 -20.28 18.19
C GLU A 73 -22.49 -18.95 18.67
N LYS A 74 -21.27 -18.96 19.22
CA LYS A 74 -20.56 -17.75 19.66
C LYS A 74 -19.86 -17.01 18.52
N LEU A 75 -19.78 -17.62 17.33
CA LEU A 75 -19.13 -17.03 16.17
C LEU A 75 -20.17 -16.29 15.33
N LYS A 76 -19.75 -15.17 14.74
CA LYS A 76 -20.48 -14.62 13.59
C LYS A 76 -20.31 -15.59 12.43
N VAL A 77 -21.40 -16.10 11.87
CA VAL A 77 -21.35 -17.02 10.72
C VAL A 77 -21.85 -16.31 9.47
N ILE A 78 -21.08 -16.41 8.39
CA ILE A 78 -21.46 -15.98 7.04
C ILE A 78 -21.50 -17.21 6.16
N ASP A 79 -22.65 -17.47 5.53
CA ASP A 79 -22.80 -18.50 4.51
C ASP A 79 -22.72 -17.87 3.13
N SER A 80 -21.68 -18.22 2.37
CA SER A 80 -21.42 -17.65 1.04
C SER A 80 -22.23 -18.32 -0.07
N LYS A 81 -22.86 -19.48 0.18
CA LYS A 81 -23.73 -20.22 -0.76
C LYS A 81 -23.10 -20.42 -2.15
N GLY A 82 -21.93 -21.05 -2.18
CA GLY A 82 -21.14 -21.27 -3.40
C GLY A 82 -20.31 -20.06 -3.82
N GLY A 83 -20.02 -19.15 -2.89
CA GLY A 83 -19.22 -17.94 -3.14
C GLY A 83 -17.74 -18.25 -3.37
N ILE A 84 -17.03 -17.26 -3.94
CA ILE A 84 -15.58 -17.29 -4.10
C ILE A 84 -14.99 -16.28 -3.11
N ALA A 85 -14.00 -16.70 -2.33
CA ALA A 85 -13.20 -15.80 -1.50
C ALA A 85 -11.88 -15.50 -2.19
N ILE A 86 -11.58 -14.22 -2.34
CA ILE A 86 -10.29 -13.72 -2.79
C ILE A 86 -9.74 -12.74 -1.74
N PRO A 87 -8.42 -12.55 -1.66
CA PRO A 87 -7.85 -11.51 -0.82
C PRO A 87 -8.38 -10.14 -1.22
N GLY A 88 -8.43 -9.22 -0.26
CA GLY A 88 -8.67 -7.81 -0.57
C GLY A 88 -7.57 -7.29 -1.50
N PHE A 89 -7.93 -6.43 -2.44
CA PHE A 89 -6.96 -5.91 -3.39
C PHE A 89 -6.03 -4.90 -2.72
N VAL A 90 -4.78 -4.90 -3.18
CA VAL A 90 -3.77 -3.91 -2.81
C VAL A 90 -3.56 -3.01 -4.02
N ASP A 91 -3.81 -1.72 -3.86
CA ASP A 91 -3.43 -0.72 -4.85
C ASP A 91 -2.04 -0.19 -4.48
N GLY A 92 -1.01 -0.67 -5.17
CA GLY A 92 0.40 -0.42 -4.84
C GLY A 92 0.94 0.92 -5.33
N HIS A 93 0.13 1.76 -5.98
CA HIS A 93 0.60 3.04 -6.50
C HIS A 93 -0.51 4.06 -6.69
N SER A 94 -0.59 5.08 -5.82
CA SER A 94 -1.56 6.16 -6.01
C SER A 94 -1.12 7.53 -5.48
N HIS A 95 -1.71 8.59 -6.03
CA HIS A 95 -1.57 9.98 -5.54
C HIS A 95 -2.94 10.56 -5.15
N PRO A 96 -3.55 10.11 -4.03
CA PRO A 96 -4.96 10.39 -3.73
C PRO A 96 -5.17 11.76 -3.05
N VAL A 97 -4.12 12.40 -2.57
CA VAL A 97 -4.14 13.74 -1.95
C VAL A 97 -3.43 14.72 -2.88
N PHE A 98 -4.03 15.89 -3.12
CA PHE A 98 -3.48 16.95 -3.96
C PHE A 98 -3.71 18.32 -3.31
N ALA A 99 -2.83 19.28 -3.60
CA ALA A 99 -2.91 20.65 -3.09
C ALA A 99 -3.00 21.66 -4.26
N GLY A 100 -4.00 22.54 -4.24
CA GLY A 100 -4.11 23.69 -5.14
C GLY A 100 -4.92 23.49 -6.42
N ASP A 101 -4.94 24.55 -7.26
CA ASP A 101 -5.71 24.64 -8.50
C ASP A 101 -4.87 24.25 -9.74
N ARG A 102 -4.74 22.95 -10.03
CA ARG A 102 -4.40 22.47 -11.39
C ARG A 102 -5.66 21.96 -12.09
N VAL A 103 -6.71 22.78 -12.02
CA VAL A 103 -8.12 22.43 -12.25
C VAL A 103 -8.51 22.16 -13.70
N HIS A 104 -7.65 22.36 -14.71
CA HIS A 104 -8.18 22.43 -16.08
C HIS A 104 -8.14 21.18 -16.97
N GLU A 105 -7.26 20.22 -16.79
CA GLU A 105 -7.27 19.00 -17.61
C GLU A 105 -6.59 17.91 -16.76
N PHE A 106 -7.27 16.88 -16.26
CA PHE A 106 -7.80 15.84 -17.12
C PHE A 106 -8.87 14.98 -16.43
N ALA A 107 -10.12 15.36 -16.67
CA ALA A 107 -11.32 14.66 -16.23
C ALA A 107 -11.67 14.86 -14.76
N MET A 108 -12.53 15.86 -14.53
CA MET A 108 -13.66 15.77 -13.63
C MET A 108 -13.31 15.12 -12.30
N LYS A 109 -13.36 15.87 -11.20
CA LYS A 109 -14.13 15.33 -10.09
C LYS A 109 -13.78 13.84 -9.76
N LEU A 110 -12.73 13.65 -8.99
CA LEU A 110 -13.03 13.03 -7.70
C LEU A 110 -14.04 13.96 -7.00
N ALA A 111 -15.29 14.04 -7.50
CA ALA A 111 -16.46 14.91 -7.29
C ALA A 111 -16.43 16.29 -6.57
N GLY A 112 -15.30 16.87 -6.16
CA GLY A 112 -15.31 17.57 -4.86
C GLY A 112 -15.37 16.58 -3.69
N ALA A 113 -15.11 15.31 -4.01
CA ALA A 113 -15.01 14.18 -3.15
C ALA A 113 -13.69 14.28 -2.37
N THR A 114 -13.82 14.37 -1.07
CA THR A 114 -12.75 14.28 -0.09
C THR A 114 -11.97 12.96 -0.26
N TYR A 115 -10.72 12.92 0.21
CA TYR A 115 -9.93 11.68 0.32
C TYR A 115 -10.77 10.49 0.84
N MET A 116 -11.62 10.76 1.85
CA MET A 116 -12.60 9.84 2.42
C MET A 116 -13.55 9.20 1.40
N GLU A 117 -14.07 9.98 0.44
CA GLU A 117 -14.98 9.47 -0.59
C GLU A 117 -14.24 8.64 -1.64
N ILE A 118 -12.98 8.96 -1.92
CA ILE A 118 -12.09 8.17 -2.78
C ILE A 118 -11.85 6.81 -2.13
N SER A 119 -11.45 6.80 -0.87
CA SER A 119 -11.21 5.58 -0.10
C SER A 119 -12.45 4.69 -0.02
N LYS A 120 -13.65 5.27 0.13
CA LYS A 120 -14.92 4.50 0.07
C LYS A 120 -15.18 3.88 -1.29
N LYS A 121 -14.83 4.56 -2.39
CA LYS A 121 -14.97 3.99 -3.74
C LYS A 121 -14.00 2.84 -3.95
N MET A 122 -12.73 3.00 -3.53
CA MET A 122 -11.71 1.95 -3.58
C MET A 122 -12.15 0.70 -2.79
N LEU A 123 -12.63 0.89 -1.55
CA LEU A 123 -13.18 -0.20 -0.72
C LEU A 123 -14.35 -0.93 -1.40
N ARG A 124 -15.26 -0.19 -2.04
CA ARG A 124 -16.39 -0.79 -2.78
C ARG A 124 -15.96 -1.60 -3.99
N SER A 125 -14.78 -1.31 -4.54
CA SER A 125 -14.16 -2.07 -5.63
C SER A 125 -13.29 -3.23 -5.14
N GLY A 126 -13.17 -3.43 -3.82
CA GLY A 126 -12.41 -4.54 -3.23
C GLY A 126 -11.02 -4.16 -2.73
N THR A 127 -10.55 -2.92 -2.91
CA THR A 127 -9.25 -2.46 -2.39
C THR A 127 -9.31 -2.32 -0.88
N THR A 128 -8.48 -3.07 -0.16
CA THR A 128 -8.38 -3.03 1.31
C THR A 128 -7.11 -2.36 1.80
N THR A 129 -6.09 -2.28 0.94
CA THR A 129 -4.81 -1.65 1.24
C THR A 129 -4.42 -0.74 0.08
N LEU A 130 -3.97 0.46 0.41
CA LEU A 130 -3.61 1.51 -0.54
C LEU A 130 -2.23 2.05 -0.22
N GLU A 131 -1.35 2.08 -1.22
CA GLU A 131 -0.18 2.92 -1.19
C GLU A 131 -0.56 4.33 -1.64
N ALA A 132 -0.18 5.35 -0.86
CA ALA A 132 -0.59 6.73 -1.10
C ALA A 132 0.58 7.70 -0.97
N LYS A 133 0.86 8.43 -2.05
CA LYS A 133 2.02 9.31 -2.18
C LYS A 133 1.70 10.77 -1.88
N SER A 134 2.67 11.48 -1.29
CA SER A 134 2.72 12.95 -1.28
C SER A 134 3.25 13.50 -2.62
N GLY A 135 3.86 14.69 -2.66
CA GLY A 135 4.57 15.18 -3.84
C GLY A 135 3.85 16.23 -4.68
N TYR A 136 2.73 16.77 -4.21
CA TYR A 136 2.11 17.96 -4.83
C TYR A 136 2.34 19.24 -4.03
N GLY A 137 3.04 19.17 -2.91
CA GLY A 137 3.42 20.34 -2.11
C GLY A 137 4.71 20.99 -2.60
N LEU A 138 5.75 20.17 -2.85
CA LEU A 138 7.09 20.60 -3.31
C LEU A 138 7.78 21.65 -2.41
N ASN A 139 7.31 21.78 -1.17
CA ASN A 139 7.90 22.62 -0.13
C ASN A 139 7.62 21.99 1.23
N VAL A 140 8.38 22.44 2.23
CA VAL A 140 8.39 21.80 3.55
C VAL A 140 7.01 21.74 4.20
N ASP A 141 6.29 22.85 4.24
CA ASP A 141 5.02 22.94 4.95
C ASP A 141 3.91 22.14 4.25
N ALA A 142 3.85 22.22 2.92
CA ALA A 142 2.84 21.54 2.14
C ALA A 142 3.03 20.02 2.14
N GLU A 143 4.26 19.52 1.99
CA GLU A 143 4.55 18.08 2.04
C GLU A 143 4.25 17.50 3.42
N MET A 144 4.69 18.15 4.50
CA MET A 144 4.37 17.71 5.86
C MET A 144 2.86 17.69 6.13
N LYS A 145 2.12 18.67 5.59
CA LYS A 145 0.65 18.69 5.67
C LYS A 145 0.04 17.50 4.93
N MET A 146 0.50 17.18 3.73
CA MET A 146 0.01 16.02 2.96
C MET A 146 0.28 14.71 3.70
N LEU A 147 1.49 14.52 4.22
CA LEU A 147 1.84 13.32 4.99
C LEU A 147 0.95 13.16 6.22
N ARG A 148 0.67 14.25 6.96
CA ARG A 148 -0.26 14.20 8.10
C ARG A 148 -1.69 13.83 7.69
N VAL A 149 -2.16 14.30 6.54
CA VAL A 149 -3.47 13.89 5.99
C VAL A 149 -3.47 12.39 5.66
N LEU A 150 -2.42 11.89 5.01
CA LEU A 150 -2.26 10.47 4.69
C LEU A 150 -2.10 9.59 5.93
N SER A 151 -1.57 10.13 7.01
CA SER A 151 -1.46 9.48 8.33
C SER A 151 -2.68 9.65 9.22
N THR A 152 -3.74 10.31 8.75
CA THR A 152 -4.96 10.48 9.55
C THR A 152 -5.78 9.20 9.50
N GLU A 153 -5.80 8.46 10.60
CA GLU A 153 -6.66 7.29 10.75
C GLU A 153 -8.14 7.68 10.81
N ASN A 154 -8.99 6.93 10.11
CA ASN A 154 -10.44 7.07 10.22
C ASN A 154 -11.10 5.70 10.40
N PRO A 155 -11.56 5.35 11.62
CA PRO A 155 -12.18 4.04 11.88
C PRO A 155 -13.43 3.73 11.05
N SER A 156 -14.07 4.74 10.44
CA SER A 156 -15.22 4.55 9.54
C SER A 156 -14.84 4.13 8.12
N ILE A 157 -13.55 4.16 7.80
CA ILE A 157 -12.96 3.68 6.55
C ILE A 157 -11.89 2.65 6.90
N PRO A 158 -12.20 1.34 6.87
CA PRO A 158 -11.24 0.28 7.12
C PRO A 158 -10.34 0.04 5.90
N LEU A 159 -9.73 1.10 5.36
CA LEU A 159 -8.72 1.06 4.32
C LEU A 159 -7.36 1.25 5.00
N GLU A 160 -6.49 0.28 4.84
CA GLU A 160 -5.10 0.39 5.28
C GLU A 160 -4.33 1.27 4.30
N VAL A 161 -3.47 2.15 4.83
CA VAL A 161 -2.74 3.13 4.02
C VAL A 161 -1.26 3.03 4.32
N SER A 162 -0.47 2.60 3.34
CA SER A 162 0.99 2.74 3.34
C SER A 162 1.34 4.08 2.69
N ALA A 163 1.77 5.06 3.47
CA ALA A 163 2.07 6.39 2.98
C ALA A 163 3.51 6.48 2.46
N THR A 164 3.68 7.20 1.36
CA THR A 164 4.96 7.36 0.66
C THR A 164 5.30 8.84 0.54
N PHE A 165 6.47 9.22 1.05
CA PHE A 165 7.00 10.56 0.89
C PHE A 165 7.59 10.74 -0.51
N CYS A 166 6.93 11.52 -1.36
CA CYS A 166 7.36 11.81 -2.74
C CYS A 166 7.70 13.30 -2.93
N GLY A 167 8.49 13.89 -2.02
CA GLY A 167 8.85 15.32 -2.13
C GLY A 167 9.63 15.66 -3.41
N ALA A 168 10.29 14.66 -4.01
CA ALA A 168 11.04 14.76 -5.25
C ALA A 168 10.19 14.41 -6.49
N HIS A 169 8.93 14.86 -6.53
CA HIS A 169 8.02 14.58 -7.65
C HIS A 169 8.23 15.57 -8.81
N ALA A 170 8.63 16.81 -8.52
CA ALA A 170 8.95 17.82 -9.52
C ALA A 170 9.84 18.92 -8.93
N VAL A 171 10.52 19.66 -9.81
CA VAL A 171 11.23 20.89 -9.43
C VAL A 171 10.30 22.09 -9.65
N PRO A 172 9.90 22.84 -8.60
CA PRO A 172 9.01 23.99 -8.75
C PRO A 172 9.69 25.14 -9.48
N LYS A 173 8.88 26.00 -10.13
CA LYS A 173 9.38 27.20 -10.82
C LYS A 173 10.16 28.09 -9.85
N GLY A 174 11.34 28.57 -10.29
CA GLY A 174 12.20 29.41 -9.48
C GLY A 174 13.16 28.65 -8.55
N SER A 175 13.18 27.31 -8.63
CA SER A 175 14.16 26.46 -7.96
C SER A 175 14.92 25.64 -9.00
N THR A 176 16.09 25.16 -8.59
CA THR A 176 16.89 24.15 -9.30
C THR A 176 16.73 22.78 -8.66
N GLU A 177 17.04 21.73 -9.41
CA GLU A 177 17.15 20.36 -8.91
C GLU A 177 18.07 20.28 -7.69
N ALA A 178 19.24 20.92 -7.75
CA ALA A 178 20.20 20.92 -6.64
C ALA A 178 19.66 21.58 -5.37
N GLU A 179 18.87 22.65 -5.49
CA GLU A 179 18.21 23.29 -4.34
C GLU A 179 17.12 22.40 -3.75
N GLN A 180 16.30 21.75 -4.60
CA GLN A 180 15.28 20.83 -4.12
C GLN A 180 15.88 19.60 -3.44
N THR A 181 16.92 19.01 -4.02
CA THR A 181 17.66 17.89 -3.42
C THR A 181 18.18 18.26 -2.02
N ARG A 182 18.76 19.45 -1.85
CA ARG A 182 19.19 19.92 -0.52
C ARG A 182 18.03 20.09 0.44
N MET A 183 16.97 20.78 0.05
CA MET A 183 15.79 20.98 0.91
C MET A 183 15.17 19.63 1.33
N ILE A 184 15.09 18.68 0.41
CA ILE A 184 14.56 17.34 0.68
C ILE A 184 15.44 16.61 1.70
N CYS A 185 16.75 16.55 1.47
CA CYS A 185 17.69 15.81 2.31
C CYS A 185 17.96 16.46 3.67
N ASP A 186 18.06 17.78 3.70
CA ASP A 186 18.57 18.55 4.85
C ASP A 186 17.43 19.13 5.70
N GLU A 187 16.20 19.23 5.17
CA GLU A 187 15.05 19.78 5.90
C GLU A 187 13.86 18.82 5.99
N LEU A 188 13.32 18.33 4.85
CA LEU A 188 12.12 17.51 4.84
C LEU A 188 12.31 16.16 5.53
N ILE A 189 13.31 15.38 5.10
CA ILE A 189 13.56 14.06 5.67
C ILE A 189 13.85 14.14 7.18
N PRO A 190 14.69 15.07 7.69
CA PRO A 190 14.85 15.28 9.13
C PRO A 190 13.55 15.62 9.86
N LYS A 191 12.64 16.42 9.27
CA LYS A 191 11.34 16.72 9.88
C LYS A 191 10.43 15.50 9.94
N ILE A 192 10.40 14.69 8.88
CA ILE A 192 9.66 13.41 8.85
C ILE A 192 10.18 12.49 9.95
N GLU A 193 11.49 12.31 10.03
CA GLU A 193 12.14 11.47 11.05
C GLU A 193 11.82 11.95 12.48
N ALA A 194 11.88 13.26 12.73
CA ALA A 194 11.53 13.83 14.02
C ALA A 194 10.06 13.60 14.39
N GLU A 195 9.13 13.74 13.43
CA GLU A 195 7.70 13.50 13.67
C GLU A 195 7.41 12.01 13.88
N LYS A 196 8.06 11.11 13.12
CA LYS A 196 8.04 9.65 13.33
C LYS A 196 8.52 9.27 14.72
N ARG A 197 9.64 9.86 15.19
CA ARG A 197 10.17 9.64 16.55
C ARG A 197 9.20 10.08 17.65
N ASN A 198 8.38 11.10 17.40
CA ASN A 198 7.34 11.58 18.31
C ASN A 198 6.02 10.78 18.19
N GLY A 199 6.01 9.70 17.42
CA GLY A 199 4.85 8.83 17.24
C GLY A 199 3.81 9.33 16.24
N GLY A 200 4.09 10.41 15.51
CA GLY A 200 3.32 10.81 14.32
C GLY A 200 3.78 10.05 13.07
N LEU A 201 3.11 10.25 11.93
CA LEU A 201 3.51 9.71 10.62
C LEU A 201 3.84 8.20 10.60
N ARG A 202 3.16 7.40 11.43
CA ARG A 202 3.51 5.98 11.67
C ARG A 202 3.43 5.12 10.43
N ASN A 203 2.52 5.46 9.52
CA ASN A 203 2.33 4.76 8.26
C ASN A 203 3.14 5.36 7.10
N VAL A 204 4.02 6.34 7.34
CA VAL A 204 4.96 6.80 6.32
C VAL A 204 6.11 5.81 6.25
N GLU A 205 5.93 4.81 5.41
CA GLU A 205 6.79 3.64 5.28
C GLU A 205 7.82 3.81 4.18
N ASN A 206 7.48 4.58 3.14
CA ASN A 206 8.29 4.64 1.92
C ASN A 206 8.71 6.07 1.56
N ILE A 207 9.77 6.15 0.76
CA ILE A 207 10.19 7.36 0.02
C ILE A 207 10.13 7.07 -1.49
N ASP A 208 9.83 8.09 -2.28
CA ASP A 208 9.76 8.03 -3.74
C ASP A 208 10.43 9.28 -4.38
N VAL A 209 10.96 9.09 -5.58
CA VAL A 209 11.53 10.13 -6.43
C VAL A 209 11.06 9.91 -7.86
N PHE A 210 10.67 10.99 -8.54
CA PHE A 210 10.46 10.96 -9.99
C PHE A 210 11.80 11.09 -10.72
N CYS A 211 12.48 9.96 -10.94
CA CYS A 211 13.80 9.90 -11.58
C CYS A 211 13.65 9.96 -13.11
N GLU A 212 13.62 11.18 -13.64
CA GLU A 212 13.36 11.46 -15.05
C GLU A 212 14.19 12.66 -15.54
N LYS A 213 14.56 12.62 -16.82
CA LYS A 213 15.35 13.66 -17.47
C LYS A 213 14.65 15.01 -17.39
N GLY A 214 15.34 15.99 -16.80
CA GLY A 214 14.80 17.33 -16.60
C GLY A 214 13.85 17.48 -15.41
N VAL A 215 13.78 16.46 -14.54
CA VAL A 215 13.08 16.52 -13.25
C VAL A 215 14.10 16.28 -12.12
N PHE A 216 14.38 15.01 -11.79
CA PHE A 216 15.49 14.60 -10.93
C PHE A 216 16.32 13.58 -11.69
N GLU A 217 17.57 13.93 -11.97
CA GLU A 217 18.51 13.03 -12.63
C GLU A 217 19.04 11.98 -11.63
N VAL A 218 19.65 10.92 -12.16
CA VAL A 218 20.07 9.73 -11.38
C VAL A 218 20.89 10.07 -10.14
N GLU A 219 21.80 11.04 -10.21
CA GLU A 219 22.65 11.42 -9.07
C GLU A 219 21.84 12.03 -7.92
N SER A 220 20.92 12.93 -8.22
CA SER A 220 20.05 13.56 -7.21
C SER A 220 19.09 12.54 -6.62
N SER A 221 18.48 11.72 -7.47
CA SER A 221 17.58 10.64 -7.05
C SER A 221 18.28 9.69 -6.08
N GLN A 222 19.50 9.26 -6.40
CA GLN A 222 20.28 8.40 -5.51
C GLN A 222 20.55 9.04 -4.14
N LYS A 223 20.88 10.34 -4.11
CA LYS A 223 21.13 11.07 -2.85
C LYS A 223 19.88 11.10 -1.97
N ILE A 224 18.73 11.43 -2.57
CA ILE A 224 17.44 11.53 -1.86
C ILE A 224 17.03 10.16 -1.31
N LEU A 225 17.08 9.12 -2.15
CA LEU A 225 16.67 7.77 -1.76
C LEU A 225 17.53 7.21 -0.64
N LYS A 226 18.87 7.36 -0.72
CA LYS A 226 19.77 6.95 0.37
C LYS A 226 19.49 7.68 1.67
N ARG A 227 19.26 8.99 1.60
CA ARG A 227 18.91 9.79 2.79
C ARG A 227 17.60 9.31 3.40
N GLY A 228 16.64 8.87 2.58
CA GLY A 228 15.40 8.25 3.04
C GLY A 228 15.60 6.89 3.71
N GLN A 229 16.47 6.04 3.15
CA GLN A 229 16.87 4.76 3.79
C GLN A 229 17.49 4.98 5.17
N GLU A 230 18.38 5.97 5.29
CA GLU A 230 18.99 6.36 6.57
C GLU A 230 17.95 6.82 7.60
N ALA A 231 16.81 7.38 7.16
CA ALA A 231 15.67 7.75 8.00
C ALA A 231 14.69 6.59 8.25
N GLY A 232 15.01 5.36 7.82
CA GLY A 232 14.19 4.18 8.02
C GLY A 232 12.94 4.13 7.14
N MET A 233 13.00 4.69 5.92
CA MET A 233 11.97 4.51 4.89
C MET A 233 12.43 3.48 3.85
N ALA A 234 11.52 2.63 3.41
CA ALA A 234 11.74 1.76 2.25
C ALA A 234 11.78 2.60 0.97
N VAL A 235 12.57 2.16 0.00
CA VAL A 235 12.74 2.90 -1.25
C VAL A 235 11.83 2.33 -2.33
N ASN A 236 10.93 3.21 -2.76
CA ASN A 236 10.22 3.12 -4.03
C ASN A 236 10.78 4.22 -4.94
N PHE A 237 10.68 4.10 -6.26
CA PHE A 237 10.85 5.26 -7.13
C PHE A 237 10.25 5.03 -8.51
N HIS A 238 9.93 6.12 -9.19
CA HIS A 238 9.58 6.11 -10.60
C HIS A 238 10.85 6.22 -11.43
N ALA A 239 10.97 5.36 -12.43
CA ALA A 239 12.13 5.35 -13.31
C ALA A 239 11.71 5.05 -14.75
N GLU A 240 12.36 5.72 -15.69
CA GLU A 240 12.26 5.43 -17.13
C GLU A 240 10.83 5.49 -17.70
N GLU A 241 9.97 6.32 -17.11
CA GLU A 241 8.60 6.54 -17.59
C GLU A 241 8.59 7.19 -18.98
N LEU A 242 9.45 8.19 -19.22
CA LEU A 242 9.52 8.89 -20.50
C LEU A 242 10.84 8.64 -21.22
N LYS A 243 11.97 8.63 -20.50
CA LYS A 243 13.28 8.43 -21.11
C LYS A 243 14.18 7.58 -20.24
N TYR A 244 14.91 6.68 -20.90
CA TYR A 244 16.01 5.94 -20.31
C TYR A 244 17.15 6.88 -19.87
N ILE A 245 17.42 6.94 -18.57
CA ILE A 245 18.53 7.68 -17.95
C ILE A 245 19.42 6.82 -17.03
N GLY A 246 19.09 5.55 -16.81
CA GLY A 246 19.85 4.64 -15.94
C GLY A 246 19.34 4.60 -14.49
N GLY A 247 18.06 4.98 -14.28
CA GLY A 247 17.40 4.98 -12.99
C GLY A 247 17.23 3.56 -12.43
N VAL A 248 16.84 2.60 -13.26
CA VAL A 248 16.62 1.19 -12.86
C VAL A 248 17.90 0.56 -12.30
N GLU A 249 19.02 0.76 -12.99
CA GLU A 249 20.32 0.25 -12.58
C GLU A 249 20.80 0.90 -11.29
N MET A 250 20.50 2.19 -11.10
CA MET A 250 20.75 2.87 -9.83
C MET A 250 19.90 2.26 -8.71
N GLY A 251 18.62 2.00 -8.95
CA GLY A 251 17.72 1.34 -8.01
C GLY A 251 18.24 -0.04 -7.59
N ALA A 252 18.58 -0.88 -8.56
CA ALA A 252 19.15 -2.21 -8.31
C ALA A 252 20.43 -2.14 -7.44
N LYS A 253 21.28 -1.11 -7.62
CA LYS A 253 22.51 -0.94 -6.84
C LYS A 253 22.28 -0.52 -5.38
N ILE A 254 21.18 0.16 -5.08
CA ILE A 254 20.91 0.64 -3.70
C ILE A 254 19.91 -0.25 -2.94
N GLY A 255 19.50 -1.38 -3.53
CA GLY A 255 18.62 -2.36 -2.87
C GLY A 255 17.20 -1.86 -2.70
N VAL A 256 16.62 -1.26 -3.75
CA VAL A 256 15.23 -0.79 -3.75
C VAL A 256 14.24 -1.94 -3.65
N SER A 257 13.12 -1.69 -2.98
CA SER A 257 12.06 -2.68 -2.82
C SER A 257 11.14 -2.72 -4.04
N PHE A 258 10.84 -1.56 -4.64
CA PHE A 258 9.96 -1.45 -5.80
C PHE A 258 10.44 -0.37 -6.78
N ILE A 259 10.24 -0.63 -8.07
CA ILE A 259 10.48 0.32 -9.17
C ILE A 259 9.18 0.44 -9.96
N HIS A 260 8.67 1.67 -10.10
CA HIS A 260 7.48 1.95 -10.88
C HIS A 260 7.88 2.37 -12.30
N PHE A 261 7.33 1.66 -13.27
CA PHE A 261 7.34 1.99 -14.70
C PHE A 261 5.90 2.34 -15.04
N LEU A 262 5.60 3.60 -15.34
CA LEU A 262 4.28 3.99 -15.84
C LEU A 262 4.23 3.88 -17.37
#